data_AF-A0A1M7A665-F1
#
_entry.id   AF-A0A1M7A665-F1
#
_cell.length_a   1.000
_cell.length_b   1.000
_cell.length_c   1.000
_cell.angle_alpha   90.00
_cell.angle_beta   90.00
_cell.angle_gamma   90.00
#
_symmetry.space_group_name_H-M   'P 1'
#
loop_
_entity.id
_entity.type
_entity.pdbx_description
1 polymer ?
#
loop_
_entity_poly.entity_id
_entity_poly.type
_entity_poly.pdbx_seq_one_letter_code
_entity_poly.pdbx_strand_id
1 'polypeptide(L)'
;MSTRLPSHNVPLLLIADVLCYINNNSSSNIEELRRFTSKSEAYVRSCLAICKLLSIIDEEENINSFANSLGRTPNNELKLNVMRKFIQEYEPFITFIQYHLNGAALEESARKVYVSYKFEGKEHNFLKDLFISWGTATGIFTITANVITLEETIRTQLSVINTLNLNLADDMAIRIYISDTLSADIFSTLTSAEVEELVDAYKKCSADARGSIECAGRAFEDFLRRIAPTVGIDVSRKNGIAEIINALFNNRDASNVNHNKIHNKQQNIGLAIADIRNMAGHSREARTMERWDLTTHSAKMYIELVLLTIRSIHSYTQGFTYTF
;
A
#
# COMPACT_ATOMS: atom_id res chain seq x y z
N MET A 1 -1.16 3.02 -24.49
CA MET A 1 -0.44 4.10 -23.75
C MET A 1 0.84 4.42 -24.51
N SER A 2 1.07 5.68 -24.87
CA SER A 2 2.26 6.04 -25.64
C SER A 2 3.54 5.85 -24.81
N THR A 3 4.58 5.23 -25.37
CA THR A 3 5.90 5.10 -24.72
C THR A 3 6.96 5.98 -25.38
N ARG A 4 6.56 6.77 -26.39
CA ARG A 4 7.48 7.60 -27.16
C ARG A 4 7.66 8.95 -26.47
N LEU A 5 8.90 9.26 -26.09
CA LEU A 5 9.22 10.52 -25.43
C LEU A 5 9.04 11.73 -26.37
N PRO A 6 8.63 12.89 -25.84
CA PRO A 6 8.53 14.12 -26.62
C PRO A 6 9.90 14.55 -27.15
N SER A 7 9.91 15.37 -28.21
CA SER A 7 11.16 15.86 -28.79
C SER A 7 11.82 16.95 -27.94
N HIS A 8 11.05 17.68 -27.15
CA HIS A 8 11.49 18.77 -26.27
C HIS A 8 10.94 18.60 -24.86
N ASN A 9 11.72 18.99 -23.85
CA ASN A 9 11.24 19.19 -22.49
C ASN A 9 10.51 20.53 -22.46
N VAL A 10 9.19 20.50 -22.35
CA VAL A 10 8.34 21.69 -22.43
C VAL A 10 7.75 22.05 -21.05
N PRO A 11 7.58 23.34 -20.72
CA PRO A 11 7.03 23.76 -19.43
C PRO A 11 5.59 23.27 -19.23
N LEU A 12 5.26 22.80 -18.02
CA LEU A 12 3.91 22.30 -17.70
C LEU A 12 2.80 23.32 -17.97
N LEU A 13 3.06 24.61 -17.75
CA LEU A 13 2.10 25.68 -18.06
C LEU A 13 1.72 25.71 -19.54
N LEU A 14 2.69 25.49 -20.44
CA LEU A 14 2.44 25.43 -21.88
C LEU A 14 1.63 24.19 -22.26
N ILE A 15 1.89 23.05 -21.60
CA ILE A 15 1.11 21.82 -21.81
C ILE A 15 -0.34 22.05 -21.39
N ALA A 16 -0.55 22.70 -20.24
CA ALA A 16 -1.87 23.04 -19.74
C ALA A 16 -2.60 24.05 -20.64
N ASP A 17 -1.88 25.01 -21.25
CA ASP A 17 -2.46 25.93 -22.25
C ASP A 17 -2.95 25.17 -23.49
N VAL A 18 -2.13 24.26 -24.02
CA VAL A 18 -2.53 23.39 -25.14
C VAL A 18 -3.74 22.54 -24.77
N LEU A 19 -3.72 21.90 -23.59
CA LEU A 19 -4.83 21.08 -23.11
C LEU A 19 -6.12 21.90 -22.94
N CYS A 20 -6.02 23.10 -22.37
CA CYS A 20 -7.15 24.01 -22.21
C CYS A 20 -7.76 24.39 -23.56
N TYR A 21 -6.93 24.66 -24.57
CA TYR A 21 -7.44 24.97 -25.92
C TYR A 21 -8.21 23.79 -26.52
N ILE A 22 -7.60 22.60 -26.50
CA ILE A 22 -8.20 21.39 -27.11
C ILE A 22 -9.51 21.05 -26.40
N ASN A 23 -9.53 21.12 -25.07
CA ASN A 23 -10.71 20.78 -24.27
C ASN A 23 -11.91 21.73 -24.51
N ASN A 24 -11.66 23.01 -24.83
CA ASN A 24 -12.73 23.98 -25.04
C ASN A 24 -13.18 24.12 -26.50
N ASN A 25 -12.33 23.76 -27.46
CA ASN A 25 -12.60 23.95 -28.89
C ASN A 25 -12.75 22.62 -29.65
N SER A 26 -12.51 21.49 -28.98
CA SER A 26 -12.50 20.14 -29.59
C SER A 26 -11.62 20.05 -30.85
N SER A 27 -10.54 20.83 -30.89
CA SER A 27 -9.61 20.95 -32.02
C SER A 27 -8.18 20.74 -31.54
N SER A 28 -7.53 19.71 -32.10
CA SER A 28 -6.09 19.46 -31.97
C SER A 28 -5.30 19.99 -33.17
N ASN A 29 -5.86 20.96 -33.91
CA ASN A 29 -5.20 21.53 -35.09
C ASN A 29 -3.91 22.25 -34.68
N ILE A 30 -2.78 21.80 -35.24
CA ILE A 30 -1.45 22.28 -34.89
C ILE A 30 -1.27 23.76 -35.22
N GLU A 31 -1.81 24.24 -36.34
CA GLU A 31 -1.66 25.64 -36.75
C GLU A 31 -2.44 26.58 -35.82
N GLU A 32 -3.63 26.17 -35.39
CA GLU A 32 -4.40 26.91 -34.38
C GLU A 32 -3.68 26.94 -33.03
N LEU A 33 -3.20 25.80 -32.56
CA LEU A 33 -2.45 25.70 -31.30
C LEU A 33 -1.17 26.54 -31.31
N ARG A 34 -0.48 26.63 -32.46
CA ARG A 34 0.68 27.51 -32.62
C ARG A 34 0.30 28.98 -32.50
N ARG A 35 -0.80 29.40 -33.12
CA ARG A 35 -1.31 30.77 -33.01
C ARG A 35 -1.74 31.09 -31.58
N PHE A 36 -2.42 30.15 -30.92
CA PHE A 36 -2.88 30.30 -29.54
C PHE A 36 -1.70 30.43 -28.56
N THR A 37 -0.69 29.56 -28.67
CA THR A 37 0.44 29.51 -27.72
C THR A 37 1.61 30.41 -28.11
N SER A 38 1.64 30.93 -29.34
CA SER A 38 2.81 31.61 -29.93
C SER A 38 4.09 30.76 -29.89
N LYS A 39 3.97 29.44 -30.04
CA LYS A 39 5.10 28.49 -30.05
C LYS A 39 5.30 27.83 -31.41
N SER A 40 6.50 27.27 -31.61
CA SER A 40 6.81 26.49 -32.80
C SER A 40 6.04 25.17 -32.83
N GLU A 41 5.85 24.62 -34.03
CA GLU A 41 5.19 23.33 -34.24
C GLU A 41 5.82 22.22 -33.38
N ALA A 42 7.15 22.19 -33.28
CA ALA A 42 7.86 21.17 -32.51
C ALA A 42 7.52 21.20 -31.01
N TYR A 43 7.32 22.39 -30.43
CA TYR A 43 6.88 22.55 -29.04
C TYR A 43 5.43 22.11 -28.85
N VAL A 44 4.53 22.49 -29.75
CA VAL A 44 3.12 22.09 -29.72
C VAL A 44 2.99 20.56 -29.82
N ARG A 45 3.71 19.94 -30.76
CA ARG A 45 3.76 18.47 -30.89
C ARG A 45 4.31 17.78 -29.65
N SER A 46 5.30 18.40 -28.98
CA SER A 46 5.82 17.87 -27.71
C SER A 46 4.79 17.96 -26.58
N CYS A 47 3.98 19.03 -26.53
CA CYS A 47 2.87 19.15 -25.57
C CYS A 47 1.83 18.04 -25.80
N LEU A 48 1.41 17.84 -27.05
CA LEU A 48 0.48 16.76 -27.42
C LEU A 48 1.04 15.38 -27.09
N ALA A 49 2.33 15.14 -27.36
CA ALA A 49 3.00 13.90 -27.00
C ALA A 49 2.98 13.66 -25.48
N ILE A 50 3.20 14.69 -24.67
CA ILE A 50 3.10 14.57 -23.20
C ILE A 50 1.65 14.33 -22.76
N CYS A 51 0.66 15.00 -23.35
CA CYS A 51 -0.75 14.70 -23.06
C CYS A 51 -1.09 13.24 -23.33
N LYS A 52 -0.55 12.64 -24.40
CA LYS A 52 -0.71 11.21 -24.70
C LYS A 52 0.10 10.31 -23.76
N LEU A 53 1.29 10.76 -23.37
CA LEU A 53 2.17 10.03 -22.45
C LEU A 53 1.53 9.89 -21.07
N LEU A 54 0.89 10.96 -20.59
CA LEU A 54 0.18 11.04 -19.31
C LEU A 54 -1.27 10.52 -19.40
N SER A 55 -1.68 9.92 -20.51
CA SER A 55 -3.07 9.46 -20.75
C SER A 55 -4.14 10.54 -20.50
N ILE A 56 -3.79 11.80 -20.73
CA ILE A 56 -4.74 12.92 -20.74
C ILE A 56 -5.54 12.86 -22.04
N ILE A 57 -4.88 12.53 -23.15
CA ILE A 57 -5.49 12.24 -24.44
C ILE A 57 -5.23 10.77 -24.73
N ASP A 58 -6.28 9.98 -24.93
CA ASP A 58 -6.15 8.57 -25.23
C ASP A 58 -5.84 8.31 -26.72
N GLU A 59 -5.83 7.04 -27.12
CA GLU A 59 -5.52 6.62 -28.50
C GLU A 59 -6.66 6.97 -29.49
N GLU A 60 -7.87 7.18 -28.99
CA GLU A 60 -9.07 7.60 -29.73
C GLU A 60 -9.21 9.12 -29.77
N GLU A 61 -8.22 9.85 -29.25
CA GLU A 61 -8.20 11.31 -29.07
C GLU A 61 -9.28 11.82 -28.09
N ASN A 62 -9.84 10.95 -27.24
CA ASN A 62 -10.71 11.39 -26.15
C ASN A 62 -9.87 12.04 -25.05
N ILE A 63 -10.41 13.14 -24.51
CA ILE A 63 -9.77 13.89 -23.43
C ILE A 63 -10.32 13.39 -22.09
N ASN A 64 -9.42 13.12 -21.16
CA ASN A 64 -9.78 12.76 -19.79
C ASN A 64 -10.68 13.84 -19.17
N SER A 65 -11.82 13.44 -18.62
CA SER A 65 -12.84 14.37 -18.10
C SER A 65 -12.34 15.28 -16.98
N PHE A 66 -11.26 14.91 -16.28
CA PHE A 66 -10.65 15.78 -15.28
C PHE A 66 -10.03 17.05 -15.89
N ALA A 67 -9.66 17.04 -17.18
CA ALA A 67 -9.18 18.23 -17.89
C ALA A 67 -10.23 19.36 -17.94
N ASN A 68 -11.52 19.03 -17.81
CA ASN A 68 -12.60 20.02 -17.71
C ASN A 68 -12.45 20.97 -16.51
N SER A 69 -11.72 20.56 -15.48
CA SER A 69 -11.42 21.40 -14.31
C SER A 69 -10.59 22.65 -14.65
N LEU A 70 -9.88 22.68 -15.79
CA LEU A 70 -9.18 23.87 -16.27
C LEU A 70 -10.13 25.02 -16.62
N GLY A 71 -11.39 24.73 -16.97
CA GLY A 71 -12.32 25.73 -17.48
C GLY A 71 -11.79 26.42 -18.76
N ARG A 72 -12.18 27.68 -18.98
CA ARG A 72 -11.81 28.46 -20.18
C ARG A 72 -10.57 29.34 -19.98
N THR A 73 -10.39 29.87 -18.77
CA THR A 73 -9.33 30.83 -18.44
C THR A 73 -8.66 30.44 -17.11
N PRO A 74 -7.95 29.30 -17.05
CA PRO A 74 -7.28 28.87 -15.82
C PRO A 74 -6.14 29.81 -15.45
N ASN A 75 -5.98 30.09 -14.15
CA ASN A 75 -4.77 30.72 -13.63
C ASN A 75 -3.61 29.69 -13.58
N ASN A 76 -2.38 30.17 -13.35
CA ASN A 76 -1.20 29.28 -13.37
C ASN A 76 -1.23 28.22 -12.25
N GLU A 77 -1.81 28.54 -11.10
CA GLU A 77 -1.95 27.59 -9.98
C GLU A 77 -2.85 26.42 -10.37
N LEU A 78 -4.03 26.69 -10.93
CA LEU A 78 -4.96 25.68 -11.41
C LEU A 78 -4.34 24.81 -12.51
N LYS A 79 -3.60 25.43 -13.45
CA LYS A 79 -2.85 24.69 -14.48
C LYS A 79 -1.88 23.68 -13.86
N LEU A 80 -1.08 24.12 -12.88
CA LEU A 80 -0.12 23.24 -12.21
C LEU A 80 -0.82 22.15 -11.39
N ASN A 81 -1.92 22.46 -10.71
CA ASN A 81 -2.69 21.47 -9.94
C ASN A 81 -3.28 20.38 -10.85
N VAL A 82 -3.81 20.75 -12.01
CA VAL A 82 -4.32 19.77 -12.99
C VAL A 82 -3.19 18.90 -13.54
N MET A 83 -2.05 19.50 -13.90
CA MET A 83 -0.90 18.73 -14.36
C MET A 83 -0.33 17.82 -13.26
N ARG A 84 -0.29 18.29 -12.01
CA ARG A 84 0.15 17.51 -10.84
C ARG A 84 -0.67 16.24 -10.69
N LYS A 85 -1.99 16.32 -10.83
CA LYS A 85 -2.88 15.13 -10.79
C LYS A 85 -2.45 14.07 -11.80
N PHE A 86 -2.29 14.43 -13.07
CA PHE A 86 -1.93 13.47 -14.11
C PHE A 86 -0.52 12.91 -13.95
N ILE A 87 0.43 13.72 -13.47
CA ILE A 87 1.80 13.27 -13.19
C ILE A 87 1.83 12.29 -11.99
N GLN A 88 1.03 12.55 -10.95
CA GLN A 88 0.94 11.68 -9.77
C GLN A 88 0.26 10.33 -10.05
N GLU A 89 -0.50 10.22 -11.13
CA GLU A 89 -1.10 8.96 -11.60
C GLU A 89 -0.21 8.22 -12.61
N TYR A 90 0.90 8.83 -13.05
CA TYR A 90 1.77 8.25 -14.06
C TYR A 90 2.82 7.31 -13.44
N GLU A 91 2.64 6.00 -13.62
CA GLU A 91 3.44 4.96 -12.96
C GLU A 91 4.95 5.06 -13.20
N PRO A 92 5.45 5.40 -14.41
CA PRO A 92 6.87 5.60 -14.63
C PRO A 92 7.48 6.71 -13.75
N PHE A 93 6.72 7.78 -13.50
CA PHE A 93 7.16 8.87 -12.65
C PHE A 93 7.24 8.44 -11.17
N ILE A 94 6.24 7.69 -10.70
CA ILE A 94 6.24 7.12 -9.35
C ILE A 94 7.44 6.17 -9.17
N THR A 95 7.67 5.27 -10.13
CA THR A 95 8.77 4.29 -10.09
C THR A 95 10.14 4.97 -10.09
N PHE A 96 10.29 6.07 -10.84
CA PHE A 96 11.53 6.87 -10.83
C PHE A 96 11.84 7.42 -9.44
N ILE A 97 10.85 8.00 -8.77
CA ILE A 97 10.99 8.51 -7.39
C ILE A 97 11.35 7.35 -6.45
N GLN A 98 10.63 6.22 -6.54
CA GLN A 98 10.88 5.07 -5.67
C GLN A 98 12.28 4.50 -5.79
N TYR A 99 12.83 4.35 -7.01
CA TYR A 99 14.21 3.88 -7.18
C TYR A 99 15.21 4.80 -6.47
N HIS A 100 15.00 6.12 -6.56
CA HIS A 100 15.88 7.07 -5.91
C HIS A 100 15.74 7.05 -4.39
N LEU A 101 14.51 6.99 -3.86
CA LEU A 101 14.27 6.87 -2.41
C LEU A 101 14.85 5.57 -1.84
N ASN A 102 14.97 4.53 -2.67
CA ASN A 102 15.61 3.26 -2.32
C ASN A 102 17.14 3.27 -2.54
N GLY A 103 17.74 4.44 -2.75
CA GLY A 103 19.20 4.65 -2.75
C GLY A 103 19.86 4.68 -4.13
N ALA A 104 19.13 4.57 -5.24
CA ALA A 104 19.73 4.71 -6.57
C ALA A 104 20.00 6.18 -6.94
N ALA A 105 21.05 6.44 -7.74
CA ALA A 105 21.27 7.76 -8.32
C ALA A 105 20.15 8.14 -9.29
N LEU A 106 19.96 9.45 -9.58
CA LEU A 106 18.89 9.92 -10.48
C LEU A 106 19.05 9.36 -11.90
N GLU A 107 20.28 9.34 -12.41
CA GLU A 107 20.61 8.77 -13.73
C GLU A 107 20.29 7.27 -13.78
N GLU A 108 20.63 6.53 -12.72
CA GLU A 108 20.35 5.10 -12.63
C GLU A 108 18.84 4.84 -12.55
N SER A 109 18.13 5.63 -11.76
CA SER A 109 16.67 5.55 -11.61
C SER A 109 15.97 5.78 -12.95
N ALA A 110 16.37 6.82 -13.68
CA ALA A 110 15.84 7.11 -15.01
C ALA A 110 16.16 6.00 -16.02
N ARG A 111 17.38 5.45 -16.01
CA ARG A 111 17.77 4.33 -16.88
C ARG A 111 16.95 3.06 -16.59
N LYS A 112 16.72 2.73 -15.31
CA LYS A 112 15.88 1.58 -14.92
C LYS A 112 14.44 1.78 -15.42
N VAL A 113 13.85 2.94 -15.17
CA VAL A 113 12.49 3.26 -15.66
C VAL A 113 12.41 3.22 -17.18
N TYR A 114 13.39 3.81 -17.88
CA TYR A 114 13.45 3.83 -19.34
C TYR A 114 13.33 2.42 -19.94
N VAL A 115 14.09 1.47 -19.38
CA VAL A 115 14.07 0.06 -19.82
C VAL A 115 12.81 -0.66 -19.38
N SER A 116 12.40 -0.52 -18.11
CA SER A 116 11.23 -1.24 -17.55
C SER A 116 9.93 -0.91 -18.27
N TYR A 117 9.76 0.34 -18.69
CA TYR A 117 8.55 0.82 -19.37
C TYR A 117 8.70 0.91 -20.90
N LYS A 118 9.81 0.41 -21.45
CA LYS A 118 10.08 0.33 -22.90
C LYS A 118 9.91 1.69 -23.59
N PHE A 119 10.49 2.73 -23.02
CA PHE A 119 10.45 4.06 -23.63
C PHE A 119 11.22 4.08 -24.96
N GLU A 120 10.73 4.88 -25.89
CA GLU A 120 11.30 5.05 -27.23
C GLU A 120 11.60 6.52 -27.55
N GLY A 121 12.48 6.73 -28.53
CA GLY A 121 12.83 8.06 -29.02
C GLY A 121 14.06 8.64 -28.34
N LYS A 122 13.86 9.56 -27.39
CA LYS A 122 14.95 10.21 -26.64
C LYS A 122 15.55 9.26 -25.60
N GLU A 123 16.79 9.50 -25.18
CA GLU A 123 17.47 8.64 -24.20
C GLU A 123 17.04 8.88 -22.75
N HIS A 124 17.43 7.97 -21.85
CA HIS A 124 17.14 8.03 -20.41
C HIS A 124 17.56 9.34 -19.71
N ASN A 125 18.62 10.02 -20.17
CA ASN A 125 19.00 11.32 -19.62
C ASN A 125 17.92 12.40 -19.87
N PHE A 126 17.27 12.36 -21.02
CA PHE A 126 16.14 13.25 -21.30
C PHE A 126 14.94 12.92 -20.42
N LEU A 127 14.66 11.63 -20.19
CA LEU A 127 13.60 11.20 -19.26
C LEU A 127 13.85 11.71 -17.84
N LYS A 128 15.09 11.61 -17.36
CA LYS A 128 15.52 12.16 -16.07
C LYS A 128 15.17 13.65 -15.97
N ASP A 129 15.61 14.45 -16.93
CA ASP A 129 15.41 15.90 -16.92
C ASP A 129 13.92 16.27 -17.04
N LEU A 130 13.15 15.48 -17.79
CA LEU A 130 11.70 15.62 -17.91
C LEU A 130 11.01 15.39 -16.56
N PHE A 131 11.32 14.29 -15.86
CA PHE A 131 10.73 13.98 -14.56
C PHE A 131 11.18 14.94 -13.47
N ILE A 132 12.44 15.36 -13.46
CA ILE A 132 12.93 16.40 -12.54
C ILE A 132 12.15 17.70 -12.75
N SER A 133 11.99 18.13 -14.00
CA SER A 133 11.21 19.32 -14.37
C SER A 133 9.77 19.21 -13.87
N TRP A 134 9.13 18.05 -14.09
CA TRP A 134 7.75 17.82 -13.66
C TRP A 134 7.57 17.84 -12.15
N GLY A 135 8.40 17.10 -11.41
CA GLY A 135 8.26 16.99 -9.96
C GLY A 135 8.58 18.29 -9.22
N THR A 136 9.56 19.04 -9.71
CA THR A 136 9.90 20.36 -9.14
C THR A 136 8.84 21.42 -9.47
N ALA A 137 8.36 21.49 -10.73
CA ALA A 137 7.34 22.46 -11.13
C ALA A 137 5.98 22.23 -10.47
N THR A 138 5.64 20.97 -10.15
CA THR A 138 4.40 20.62 -9.44
C THR A 138 4.53 20.65 -7.92
N GLY A 139 5.73 20.85 -7.38
CA GLY A 139 5.99 20.81 -5.94
C GLY A 139 5.71 19.44 -5.32
N ILE A 140 5.88 18.34 -6.08
CA ILE A 140 5.84 16.97 -5.53
C ILE A 140 7.11 16.71 -4.73
N PHE A 141 8.23 17.25 -5.21
CA PHE A 141 9.51 17.21 -4.51
C PHE A 141 10.37 18.43 -4.86
N THR A 142 11.39 18.64 -4.04
CA THR A 142 12.51 19.54 -4.32
C THR A 142 13.77 18.73 -4.58
N ILE A 143 14.75 19.31 -5.28
CA ILE A 143 16.05 18.69 -5.48
C ILE A 143 17.12 19.61 -4.89
N THR A 144 17.92 19.05 -3.98
CA THR A 144 19.12 19.70 -3.47
C THR A 144 20.29 18.73 -3.62
N ALA A 145 21.37 19.14 -4.29
CA ALA A 145 22.56 18.31 -4.51
C ALA A 145 22.23 16.90 -5.07
N ASN A 146 21.34 16.82 -6.07
CA ASN A 146 20.85 15.57 -6.67
C ASN A 146 20.10 14.61 -5.74
N VAL A 147 19.62 15.10 -4.60
CA VAL A 147 18.75 14.36 -3.67
C VAL A 147 17.32 14.86 -3.78
N ILE A 148 16.38 13.96 -4.05
CA ILE A 148 14.94 14.25 -4.02
C ILE A 148 14.49 14.32 -2.56
N THR A 149 13.92 15.47 -2.19
CA THR A 149 13.20 15.64 -0.93
C THR A 149 11.73 15.82 -1.24
N LEU A 150 10.90 14.83 -0.89
CA LEU A 150 9.46 14.89 -1.07
C LEU A 150 8.84 16.05 -0.29
N GLU A 151 7.75 16.59 -0.82
CA GLU A 151 6.92 17.59 -0.13
C GLU A 151 6.43 17.08 1.23
N GLU A 152 6.30 17.99 2.20
CA GLU A 152 6.08 17.67 3.61
C GLU A 152 4.85 16.79 3.84
N THR A 153 3.75 17.10 3.16
CA THR A 153 2.50 16.35 3.27
C THR A 153 2.69 14.91 2.79
N ILE A 154 3.33 14.72 1.64
CA ILE A 154 3.66 13.38 1.11
C ILE A 154 4.57 12.64 2.09
N ARG A 155 5.63 13.30 2.59
CA ARG A 155 6.57 12.70 3.54
C ARG A 155 5.89 12.29 4.86
N THR A 156 5.02 13.14 5.38
CA THR A 156 4.26 12.89 6.61
C THR A 156 3.30 11.74 6.42
N GLN A 157 2.52 11.73 5.34
CA GLN A 157 1.59 10.63 5.04
C GLN A 157 2.32 9.31 4.82
N LEU A 158 3.45 9.31 4.10
CA LEU A 158 4.30 8.12 3.96
C LEU A 158 4.86 7.68 5.31
N SER A 159 5.23 8.59 6.20
CA SER A 159 5.69 8.25 7.55
C SER A 159 4.58 7.61 8.39
N VAL A 160 3.32 8.06 8.25
CA VAL A 160 2.15 7.48 8.92
C VAL A 160 1.82 6.10 8.33
N ILE A 161 1.82 5.93 7.01
CA ILE A 161 1.67 4.59 6.40
C ILE A 161 2.80 3.67 6.86
N ASN A 162 4.02 4.20 6.95
CA ASN A 162 5.17 3.52 7.51
C ASN A 162 5.13 3.42 9.04
N THR A 163 4.18 4.02 9.77
CA THR A 163 4.04 3.75 11.22
C THR A 163 3.42 2.38 11.48
N LEU A 164 2.83 1.72 10.47
CA LEU A 164 2.64 0.26 10.47
C LEU A 164 4.00 -0.49 10.48
N ASN A 165 5.13 0.18 10.21
CA ASN A 165 6.46 -0.26 10.61
C ASN A 165 6.78 0.13 12.05
N LEU A 166 5.95 -0.31 12.99
CA LEU A 166 6.29 -0.32 14.41
C LEU A 166 7.59 -1.12 14.59
N ASN A 167 8.72 -0.41 14.69
CA ASN A 167 9.97 -0.95 15.21
C ASN A 167 9.97 -0.70 16.73
N LEU A 168 8.91 -1.18 17.37
CA LEU A 168 8.78 -1.09 18.80
C LEU A 168 9.73 -2.09 19.42
N ALA A 169 10.77 -1.59 20.07
CA ALA A 169 11.70 -2.39 20.87
C ALA A 169 11.44 -2.21 22.38
N ASP A 170 10.82 -1.09 22.77
CA ASP A 170 10.50 -0.79 24.16
C ASP A 170 9.29 -1.58 24.63
N ASP A 171 9.46 -2.30 25.73
CA ASP A 171 8.46 -3.21 26.29
C ASP A 171 7.16 -2.50 26.66
N MET A 172 7.25 -1.32 27.28
CA MET A 172 6.07 -0.56 27.71
C MET A 172 5.32 0.01 26.50
N ALA A 173 6.05 0.52 25.50
CA ALA A 173 5.44 1.02 24.27
C ALA A 173 4.67 -0.08 23.54
N ILE A 174 5.21 -1.31 23.47
CA ILE A 174 4.52 -2.46 22.87
C ILE A 174 3.26 -2.82 23.64
N ARG A 175 3.33 -2.86 24.98
CA ARG A 175 2.15 -3.19 25.82
C ARG A 175 1.04 -2.17 25.69
N ILE A 176 1.38 -0.88 25.69
CA ILE A 176 0.41 0.21 25.46
C ILE A 176 -0.22 0.04 24.08
N TYR A 177 0.59 -0.22 23.04
CA TYR A 177 0.06 -0.44 21.70
C TYR A 177 -0.90 -1.64 21.62
N ILE A 178 -0.53 -2.79 22.18
CA ILE A 178 -1.40 -3.97 22.24
C ILE A 178 -2.72 -3.65 22.96
N SER A 179 -2.63 -2.93 24.08
CA SER A 179 -3.80 -2.50 24.86
C SER A 179 -4.71 -1.56 24.06
N ASP A 180 -4.14 -0.61 23.31
CA ASP A 180 -4.91 0.32 22.47
C ASP A 180 -5.62 -0.41 21.32
N THR A 181 -4.92 -1.36 20.67
CA THR A 181 -5.49 -2.16 19.57
C THR A 181 -6.63 -3.06 20.04
N LEU A 182 -6.46 -3.70 21.21
CA LEU A 182 -7.48 -4.58 21.80
C LEU A 182 -8.60 -3.84 22.53
N SER A 183 -8.37 -2.58 22.95
CA SER A 183 -9.06 -1.88 24.03
C SER A 183 -8.73 -2.42 25.43
N ALA A 184 -8.75 -1.53 26.43
CA ALA A 184 -8.40 -1.85 27.81
C ALA A 184 -9.22 -3.00 28.41
N ASP A 185 -10.51 -3.07 28.09
CA ASP A 185 -11.40 -4.12 28.59
C ASP A 185 -10.94 -5.51 28.12
N ILE A 186 -10.65 -5.67 26.84
CA ILE A 186 -10.21 -6.94 26.26
C ILE A 186 -8.79 -7.27 26.71
N PHE A 187 -7.90 -6.28 26.71
CA PHE A 187 -6.51 -6.43 27.15
C PHE A 187 -6.43 -6.97 28.58
N SER A 188 -7.30 -6.49 29.48
CA SER A 188 -7.34 -6.94 30.88
C SER A 188 -7.74 -8.41 31.05
N THR A 189 -8.31 -9.04 30.02
CA THR A 189 -8.67 -10.47 30.03
C THR A 189 -7.53 -11.38 29.59
N LEU A 190 -6.46 -10.83 29.00
CA LEU A 190 -5.31 -11.62 28.57
C LEU A 190 -4.46 -12.04 29.77
N THR A 191 -3.87 -13.23 29.69
CA THR A 191 -2.89 -13.67 30.70
C THR A 191 -1.53 -13.00 30.49
N SER A 192 -0.71 -12.91 31.54
CA SER A 192 0.65 -12.37 31.39
C SER A 192 1.47 -13.11 30.33
N ALA A 193 1.32 -14.43 30.21
CA ALA A 193 1.99 -15.24 29.21
C ALA A 193 1.52 -14.92 27.78
N GLU A 194 0.21 -14.75 27.56
CA GLU A 194 -0.35 -14.31 26.27
C GLU A 194 0.21 -12.93 25.88
N VAL A 195 0.27 -11.99 26.83
CA VAL A 195 0.83 -10.65 26.58
C VAL A 195 2.33 -10.71 26.31
N GLU A 196 3.09 -11.52 27.06
CA GLU A 196 4.53 -11.69 26.85
C GLU A 196 4.86 -12.25 25.47
N GLU A 197 4.13 -13.25 24.99
CA GLU A 197 4.31 -13.79 23.63
C GLU A 197 3.97 -12.74 22.55
N LEU A 198 2.94 -11.91 22.75
CA LEU A 198 2.65 -10.79 21.84
C LEU A 198 3.76 -9.72 21.85
N VAL A 199 4.29 -9.39 23.03
CA VAL A 199 5.41 -8.45 23.17
C VAL A 199 6.66 -8.97 22.48
N ASP A 200 6.98 -10.25 22.69
CA ASP A 200 8.08 -10.94 22.05
C ASP A 200 7.93 -10.99 20.53
N ALA A 201 6.70 -11.13 20.02
CA ALA A 201 6.42 -11.09 18.61
C ALA A 201 6.85 -9.75 17.99
N TYR A 202 6.52 -8.62 18.62
CA TYR A 202 6.96 -7.29 18.16
C TYR A 202 8.48 -7.13 18.23
N LYS A 203 9.11 -7.52 19.35
CA LYS A 203 10.58 -7.42 19.52
C LYS A 203 11.36 -8.21 18.47
N LYS A 204 10.86 -9.38 18.08
CA LYS A 204 11.51 -10.25 17.08
C LYS A 204 11.28 -9.78 15.65
N CYS A 205 10.24 -8.98 15.39
CA CYS A 205 9.75 -8.70 14.04
C CYS A 205 10.81 -8.13 13.06
N SER A 206 11.71 -7.28 13.56
CA SER A 206 12.73 -6.62 12.74
C SER A 206 13.92 -7.52 12.35
N ALA A 207 14.18 -8.59 13.11
CA ALA A 207 15.38 -9.42 12.95
C ALA A 207 15.06 -10.91 12.70
N ASP A 208 13.89 -11.36 13.13
CA ASP A 208 13.42 -12.74 13.03
C ASP A 208 11.92 -12.77 12.78
N ALA A 209 11.54 -12.61 11.50
CA ALA A 209 10.15 -12.64 11.05
C ALA A 209 9.47 -13.98 11.39
N ARG A 210 10.22 -15.09 11.36
CA ARG A 210 9.69 -16.43 11.65
C ARG A 210 9.37 -16.58 13.13
N GLY A 211 10.33 -16.28 14.01
CA GLY A 211 10.12 -16.31 15.46
C GLY A 211 9.04 -15.34 15.90
N SER A 212 8.94 -14.18 15.24
CA SER A 212 7.85 -13.21 15.47
C SER A 212 6.46 -13.83 15.23
N ILE A 213 6.26 -14.48 14.07
CA ILE A 213 5.01 -15.17 13.72
C ILE A 213 4.72 -16.33 14.70
N GLU A 214 5.73 -17.10 15.10
CA GLU A 214 5.55 -18.18 16.06
C GLU A 214 5.07 -17.69 17.42
N CYS A 215 5.60 -16.57 17.92
CA CYS A 215 5.20 -15.99 19.22
C CYS A 215 3.75 -15.49 19.17
N ALA A 216 3.40 -14.67 18.17
CA ALA A 216 2.02 -14.21 18.02
C ALA A 216 1.03 -15.37 17.80
N GLY A 217 1.45 -16.41 17.08
CA GLY A 217 0.66 -17.62 16.88
C GLY A 217 0.45 -18.43 18.17
N ARG A 218 1.46 -18.52 19.06
CA ARG A 218 1.30 -19.13 20.39
C ARG A 218 0.33 -18.33 21.25
N ALA A 219 0.49 -17.01 21.32
CA ALA A 219 -0.44 -16.15 22.06
C ALA A 219 -1.89 -16.32 21.60
N PHE A 220 -2.12 -16.39 20.29
CA PHE A 220 -3.45 -16.63 19.74
C PHE A 220 -4.00 -18.01 20.09
N GLU A 221 -3.17 -19.05 20.01
CA GLU A 221 -3.56 -20.40 20.40
C GLU A 221 -3.97 -20.47 21.88
N ASP A 222 -3.18 -19.87 22.77
CA ASP A 222 -3.44 -19.84 24.21
C ASP A 222 -4.74 -19.08 24.53
N PHE A 223 -4.95 -17.92 23.88
CA PHE A 223 -6.21 -17.18 23.96
C PHE A 223 -7.40 -18.06 23.56
N LEU A 224 -7.31 -18.78 22.43
CA LEU A 224 -8.39 -19.64 21.96
C LEU A 224 -8.64 -20.82 22.91
N ARG A 225 -7.58 -21.41 23.48
CA ARG A 225 -7.71 -22.49 24.47
C ARG A 225 -8.37 -22.01 25.74
N ARG A 226 -8.14 -20.75 26.13
CA ARG A 226 -8.77 -20.14 27.31
C ARG A 226 -10.22 -19.75 27.07
N ILE A 227 -10.56 -19.19 25.90
CA ILE A 227 -11.94 -18.78 25.60
C ILE A 227 -12.84 -20.00 25.39
N ALA A 228 -12.35 -21.11 24.84
CA ALA A 228 -13.18 -22.27 24.53
C ALA A 228 -13.97 -22.85 25.73
N PRO A 229 -13.37 -23.09 26.91
CA PRO A 229 -14.11 -23.49 28.10
C PRO A 229 -15.18 -22.48 28.55
N THR A 230 -14.93 -21.17 28.39
CA THR A 230 -15.90 -20.12 28.78
C THR A 230 -17.18 -20.17 27.96
N VAL A 231 -17.12 -20.71 26.73
CA VAL A 231 -18.27 -20.93 25.86
C VAL A 231 -18.72 -22.40 25.82
N GLY A 232 -18.21 -23.23 26.74
CA GLY A 232 -18.61 -24.62 26.93
C GLY A 232 -18.02 -25.62 25.93
N ILE A 233 -16.85 -25.32 25.34
CA ILE A 233 -16.17 -26.19 24.36
C ILE A 233 -14.89 -26.75 24.96
N ASP A 234 -14.75 -28.09 24.97
CA ASP A 234 -13.50 -28.77 25.33
C ASP A 234 -12.57 -28.87 24.13
N VAL A 235 -11.37 -28.30 24.27
CA VAL A 235 -10.32 -28.29 23.25
C VAL A 235 -9.01 -28.94 23.73
N SER A 236 -9.04 -29.64 24.87
CA SER A 236 -7.87 -30.29 25.49
C SER A 236 -7.14 -31.27 24.55
N ARG A 237 -7.88 -31.90 23.63
CA ARG A 237 -7.36 -32.87 22.65
C ARG A 237 -7.09 -32.28 21.26
N LYS A 238 -7.24 -30.96 21.09
CA LYS A 238 -7.06 -30.28 19.81
C LYS A 238 -5.61 -29.81 19.66
N ASN A 239 -5.05 -29.98 18.47
CA ASN A 239 -3.68 -29.63 18.13
C ASN A 239 -3.66 -28.36 17.27
N GLY A 240 -3.20 -27.25 17.86
CA GLY A 240 -3.01 -26.01 17.14
C GLY A 240 -4.29 -25.22 16.84
N ILE A 241 -4.09 -24.03 16.27
CA ILE A 241 -5.12 -23.01 16.03
C ILE A 241 -6.26 -23.54 15.16
N ALA A 242 -5.95 -24.24 14.06
CA ALA A 242 -6.95 -24.67 13.10
C ALA A 242 -7.98 -25.64 13.71
N GLU A 243 -7.53 -26.59 14.52
CA GLU A 243 -8.41 -27.55 15.18
C GLU A 243 -9.28 -26.89 16.25
N ILE A 244 -8.73 -25.91 16.99
CA ILE A 244 -9.46 -25.17 18.03
C ILE A 244 -10.53 -24.26 17.40
N ILE A 245 -10.18 -23.49 16.37
CA ILE A 245 -11.12 -22.63 15.64
C ILE A 245 -12.26 -23.44 15.03
N ASN A 246 -11.96 -24.59 14.44
CA ASN A 246 -12.99 -25.48 13.90
C ASN A 246 -13.89 -26.04 15.00
N ALA A 247 -13.38 -26.34 16.20
CA ALA A 247 -14.18 -26.78 17.32
C ALA A 247 -15.13 -25.68 17.82
N LEU A 248 -14.67 -24.43 17.87
CA LEU A 248 -15.50 -23.27 18.23
C LEU A 248 -16.62 -23.00 17.22
N PHE A 249 -16.38 -23.24 15.93
CA PHE A 249 -17.38 -23.03 14.89
C PHE A 249 -18.33 -24.21 14.68
N ASN A 250 -17.82 -25.44 14.61
CA ASN A 250 -18.60 -26.65 14.31
C ASN A 250 -19.04 -27.40 15.57
N ASN A 251 -19.48 -26.69 16.59
CA ASN A 251 -19.95 -27.31 17.81
C ASN A 251 -21.37 -27.84 17.64
N ARG A 252 -21.54 -29.16 17.59
CA ARG A 252 -22.84 -29.81 17.42
C ARG A 252 -23.33 -30.46 18.71
N ASP A 253 -24.63 -30.35 18.97
CA ASP A 253 -25.27 -31.09 20.06
C ASP A 253 -25.61 -32.54 19.67
N ALA A 254 -26.17 -33.29 20.61
CA ALA A 254 -26.59 -34.68 20.41
C ALA A 254 -27.68 -34.85 19.33
N SER A 255 -28.38 -33.77 18.98
CA SER A 255 -29.39 -33.73 17.91
C SER A 255 -28.82 -33.23 16.58
N ASN A 256 -27.49 -33.11 16.46
CA ASN A 256 -26.76 -32.66 15.27
C ASN A 256 -27.07 -31.20 14.88
N VAL A 257 -27.58 -30.39 15.81
CA VAL A 257 -27.79 -28.95 15.62
C VAL A 257 -26.48 -28.21 15.91
N ASN A 258 -26.13 -27.26 15.04
CA ASN A 258 -24.89 -26.51 15.15
C ASN A 258 -25.06 -25.27 16.04
N HIS A 259 -24.20 -25.15 17.04
CA HIS A 259 -24.18 -24.09 18.05
C HIS A 259 -22.85 -23.35 17.99
N ASN A 260 -22.62 -22.67 16.87
CA ASN A 260 -21.38 -21.95 16.59
C ASN A 260 -21.13 -20.90 17.69
N LYS A 261 -19.96 -20.97 18.32
CA LYS A 261 -19.54 -19.99 19.34
C LYS A 261 -18.79 -18.81 18.73
N ILE A 262 -18.37 -18.94 17.48
CA ILE A 262 -17.76 -17.87 16.69
C ILE A 262 -18.46 -17.76 15.33
N HIS A 263 -18.34 -16.59 14.70
CA HIS A 263 -18.89 -16.34 13.38
C HIS A 263 -18.06 -17.02 12.28
N ASN A 264 -18.66 -17.35 11.12
CA ASN A 264 -17.94 -18.03 10.02
C ASN A 264 -16.76 -17.20 9.48
N LYS A 265 -16.86 -15.86 9.51
CA LYS A 265 -15.76 -14.97 9.11
C LYS A 265 -14.58 -15.07 10.08
N GLN A 266 -14.84 -15.14 11.38
CA GLN A 266 -13.80 -15.34 12.39
C GLN A 266 -13.14 -16.71 12.25
N GLN A 267 -13.92 -17.75 11.92
CA GLN A 267 -13.36 -19.06 11.61
C GLN A 267 -12.41 -19.01 10.41
N ASN A 268 -12.83 -18.41 9.29
CA ASN A 268 -12.01 -18.32 8.09
C ASN A 268 -10.70 -17.55 8.33
N ILE A 269 -10.77 -16.44 9.09
CA ILE A 269 -9.58 -15.66 9.45
C ILE A 269 -8.68 -16.47 10.40
N GLY A 270 -9.24 -17.15 11.40
CA GLY A 270 -8.49 -18.02 12.29
C GLY A 270 -7.78 -19.18 11.57
N LEU A 271 -8.39 -19.74 10.53
CA LEU A 271 -7.75 -20.72 9.64
C LEU A 271 -6.59 -20.11 8.84
N ALA A 272 -6.77 -18.90 8.29
CA ALA A 272 -5.68 -18.21 7.61
C ALA A 272 -4.50 -17.89 8.56
N ILE A 273 -4.77 -17.50 9.81
CA ILE A 273 -3.75 -17.32 10.85
C ILE A 273 -3.01 -18.63 11.14
N ALA A 274 -3.73 -19.77 11.17
CA ALA A 274 -3.12 -21.08 11.34
C ALA A 274 -2.19 -21.44 10.17
N ASP A 275 -2.63 -21.19 8.93
CA ASP A 275 -1.84 -21.50 7.74
C ASP A 275 -0.56 -20.67 7.65
N ILE A 276 -0.63 -19.35 7.95
CA ILE A 276 0.56 -18.50 8.00
C ILE A 276 1.50 -18.94 9.12
N ARG A 277 0.99 -19.32 10.30
CA ARG A 277 1.83 -19.90 11.37
C ARG A 277 2.52 -21.18 10.92
N ASN A 278 1.82 -22.04 10.17
CA ASN A 278 2.40 -23.26 9.65
C ASN A 278 3.56 -22.98 8.68
N MET A 279 3.49 -21.93 7.86
CA MET A 279 4.62 -21.45 7.05
C MET A 279 5.86 -21.12 7.90
N ALA A 280 5.66 -20.61 9.12
CA ALA A 280 6.71 -20.29 10.08
C ALA A 280 7.23 -21.52 10.86
N GLY A 281 6.37 -22.44 11.28
CA GLY A 281 6.78 -23.57 12.13
C GLY A 281 7.25 -24.81 11.37
N HIS A 282 6.51 -25.23 10.34
CA HIS A 282 6.56 -26.62 9.87
C HIS A 282 6.47 -26.81 8.35
N SER A 283 5.89 -25.86 7.62
CA SER A 283 5.58 -26.05 6.20
C SER A 283 6.78 -25.76 5.31
N ARG A 284 7.15 -26.78 4.53
CA ARG A 284 7.89 -26.62 3.28
C ARG A 284 6.89 -26.61 2.14
N GLU A 285 7.16 -25.84 1.10
CA GLU A 285 6.36 -25.89 -0.12
C GLU A 285 6.43 -27.30 -0.70
N ALA A 286 5.28 -27.95 -0.88
CA ALA A 286 5.21 -29.37 -1.18
C ALA A 286 5.93 -29.74 -2.49
N ARG A 287 5.97 -28.81 -3.44
CA ARG A 287 6.60 -29.02 -4.75
C ARG A 287 8.11 -28.83 -4.75
N THR A 288 8.61 -27.82 -4.04
CA THR A 288 10.04 -27.44 -4.08
C THR A 288 10.80 -27.94 -2.86
N MET A 289 10.08 -28.34 -1.80
CA MET A 289 10.62 -28.69 -0.48
C MET A 289 11.39 -27.55 0.19
N GLU A 290 11.22 -26.33 -0.30
CA GLU A 290 11.83 -25.12 0.25
C GLU A 290 10.98 -24.55 1.38
N ARG A 291 11.62 -23.83 2.31
CA ARG A 291 10.91 -23.08 3.33
C ARG A 291 10.39 -21.78 2.73
N TRP A 292 9.24 -21.35 3.23
CA TRP A 292 8.73 -20.01 2.93
C TRP A 292 9.71 -18.95 3.42
N ASP A 293 10.06 -18.01 2.55
CA ASP A 293 10.74 -16.79 2.96
C ASP A 293 9.71 -15.82 3.55
N LEU A 294 9.96 -15.38 4.78
CA LEU A 294 9.02 -14.58 5.56
C LEU A 294 9.65 -13.22 5.79
N THR A 295 9.00 -12.17 5.30
CA THR A 295 9.49 -10.81 5.43
C THR A 295 9.10 -10.20 6.77
N THR A 296 9.86 -9.21 7.24
CA THR A 296 9.47 -8.39 8.39
C THR A 296 8.09 -7.77 8.20
N HIS A 297 7.75 -7.34 6.98
CA HIS A 297 6.42 -6.79 6.70
C HIS A 297 5.31 -7.82 6.92
N SER A 298 5.47 -9.05 6.42
CA SER A 298 4.49 -10.13 6.65
C SER A 298 4.35 -10.50 8.12
N ALA A 299 5.44 -10.46 8.90
CA ALA A 299 5.37 -10.71 10.33
C ALA A 299 4.58 -9.62 11.07
N LYS A 300 4.77 -8.34 10.73
CA LYS A 300 3.97 -7.23 11.31
C LYS A 300 2.49 -7.40 11.02
N MET A 301 2.14 -7.63 9.74
CA MET A 301 0.75 -7.86 9.35
C MET A 301 0.13 -9.05 10.07
N TYR A 302 0.92 -10.11 10.33
CA TYR A 302 0.45 -11.27 11.08
C TYR A 302 0.11 -10.93 12.54
N ILE A 303 0.95 -10.15 13.22
CA ILE A 303 0.69 -9.71 14.60
C ILE A 303 -0.61 -8.89 14.65
N GLU A 304 -0.77 -7.92 13.75
CA GLU A 304 -1.99 -7.10 13.69
C GLU A 304 -3.23 -7.95 13.42
N LEU A 305 -3.13 -8.91 12.50
CA LEU A 305 -4.22 -9.83 12.20
C LEU A 305 -4.61 -10.68 13.42
N VAL A 306 -3.63 -11.14 14.20
CA VAL A 306 -3.85 -11.85 15.46
C VAL A 306 -4.58 -10.97 16.47
N LEU A 307 -4.10 -9.74 16.72
CA LEU A 307 -4.72 -8.82 17.69
C LEU A 307 -6.17 -8.49 17.31
N LEU A 308 -6.43 -8.13 16.06
CA LEU A 308 -7.78 -7.83 15.58
C LEU A 308 -8.71 -9.05 15.67
N THR A 309 -8.17 -10.26 15.43
CA THR A 309 -8.94 -11.50 15.55
C THR A 309 -9.24 -11.86 17.00
N ILE A 310 -8.30 -11.66 17.93
CA ILE A 310 -8.54 -11.79 19.38
C ILE A 310 -9.69 -10.87 19.80
N ARG A 311 -9.61 -9.59 19.45
CA ARG A 311 -10.65 -8.60 19.75
C ARG A 311 -12.00 -9.02 19.17
N SER A 312 -12.03 -9.39 17.89
CA SER A 312 -13.25 -9.82 17.21
C SER A 312 -13.91 -11.01 17.89
N ILE A 313 -13.14 -12.07 18.17
CA ILE A 313 -13.64 -13.29 18.82
C ILE A 313 -14.12 -12.97 20.24
N HIS A 314 -13.36 -12.19 21.00
CA HIS A 314 -13.74 -11.80 22.36
C HIS A 314 -15.06 -11.01 22.38
N SER A 315 -15.18 -9.96 21.56
CA SER A 315 -16.40 -9.14 21.45
C SER A 315 -17.62 -9.96 21.01
N TYR A 316 -17.44 -10.93 20.11
CA TYR A 316 -18.52 -11.79 19.67
C TYR A 316 -18.96 -12.78 20.75
N THR A 317 -18.00 -13.43 21.41
CA THR A 317 -18.29 -14.46 22.44
C THR A 317 -18.90 -13.88 23.71
N GLN A 318 -18.53 -12.65 24.09
CA GLN A 318 -19.04 -12.00 25.31
C GLN A 318 -20.29 -11.14 25.08
N GLY A 319 -20.45 -10.55 23.90
CA GLY A 319 -21.49 -9.54 23.65
C GLY A 319 -22.21 -9.66 22.31
N PHE A 320 -22.00 -10.74 21.54
CA PHE A 320 -22.55 -10.92 20.18
C PHE A 320 -22.32 -9.72 19.26
N THR A 321 -21.21 -8.99 19.49
CA THR A 321 -20.90 -7.77 18.77
C THR A 321 -20.01 -8.09 17.57
N TYR A 322 -20.47 -7.71 16.38
CA TYR A 322 -19.76 -7.95 15.11
C TYR A 322 -18.77 -6.82 14.86
N THR A 323 -17.57 -6.94 15.45
CA THR A 323 -16.45 -6.01 15.22
C THR A 323 -15.25 -6.76 14.69
N PHE A 324 -14.50 -6.13 13.81
CA PHE A 324 -13.17 -6.54 13.37
C PHE A 324 -12.29 -5.30 13.42
#